data_AF-F9EQR7-F1
#
_entry.id   AF-F9EQR7-F1
#
_cell.length_a   1.000
_cell.length_b   1.000
_cell.length_c   1.000
_cell.angle_alpha   90.00
_cell.angle_beta   90.00
_cell.angle_gamma   90.00
#
_symmetry.space_group_name_H-M   'P 1'
#
loop_
_entity.id
_entity.type
_entity.pdbx_description
1 polymer ?
#
loop_
_entity_poly.entity_id
_entity_poly.type
_entity_poly.pdbx_seq_one_letter_code
_entity_poly.pdbx_strand_id
1 'polypeptide(L)' 'MVKIIKYIFNKLNTDGFYCSQYIWYIYYITAQEMGFELDLDSDGGSFVLPYDFINSPYLEIVN' A
#
# COMPACT_ATOMS: atom_id res chain seq x y z
N MET A 1 16.42 14.96 14.23
CA MET A 1 15.41 15.56 13.32
C MET A 1 15.46 15.01 11.88
N VAL A 2 16.00 13.81 11.63
CA VAL A 2 16.10 13.22 10.27
C VAL A 2 15.37 11.86 10.17
N LYS A 3 15.20 11.13 11.29
CA LYS A 3 14.54 9.83 11.28
C LYS A 3 13.05 9.89 10.94
N ILE A 4 12.29 10.86 11.46
CA ILE A 4 10.81 10.93 11.31
C ILE A 4 10.36 11.05 9.85
N ILE A 5 11.04 11.86 9.02
CA ILE A 5 10.73 12.03 7.59
C ILE A 5 10.87 10.68 6.86
N LYS A 6 11.88 9.88 7.17
CA LYS A 6 12.06 8.55 6.55
C LYS A 6 10.92 7.57 6.88
N TYR A 7 10.28 7.70 8.05
CA TYR A 7 9.16 6.85 8.45
C TYR A 7 7.85 7.22 7.75
N ILE A 8 7.64 8.50 7.48
CA ILE A 8 6.36 9.02 6.96
C ILE A 8 6.33 9.00 5.42
N PHE A 9 7.47 9.16 4.75
CA PHE A 9 7.52 9.29 3.29
C PHE A 9 7.89 7.99 2.56
N ASN A 10 7.89 6.84 3.25
CA ASN A 10 8.24 5.56 2.65
C ASN A 10 7.21 4.48 3.00
N LYS A 11 6.22 4.25 2.11
CA LYS A 11 5.21 3.20 2.25
C LYS A 11 5.79 1.77 2.34
N LEU A 12 7.04 1.57 1.91
CA LEU A 12 7.77 0.29 2.03
C LEU A 12 8.42 0.08 3.41
N ASN A 13 8.31 1.04 4.34
CA ASN A 13 8.82 0.85 5.69
C ASN A 13 7.95 -0.14 6.47
N THR A 14 8.57 -1.20 7.00
CA THR A 14 7.91 -2.29 7.72
C THR A 14 8.17 -2.32 9.22
N ASP A 15 8.84 -1.30 9.77
CA ASP A 15 9.06 -1.15 11.22
C ASP A 15 7.75 -0.90 12.00
N GLY A 16 6.68 -0.55 11.29
CA GLY A 16 5.33 -0.39 11.79
C GLY A 16 4.36 -0.14 10.64
N PHE A 17 3.10 -0.53 10.82
CA PHE A 17 2.06 -0.33 9.82
C PHE A 17 0.89 0.44 10.41
N TYR A 18 0.35 1.37 9.63
CA TYR A 18 -1.04 1.79 9.79
C TYR A 18 -1.96 0.86 8.99
N CYS A 19 -3.27 0.93 9.26
CA CYS A 19 -4.24 -0.08 8.82
C CYS A 19 -4.21 -0.36 7.31
N SER A 20 -4.34 0.68 6.48
CA SER A 20 -4.36 0.53 5.03
C SER A 20 -2.99 0.16 4.46
N GLN A 21 -1.88 0.66 5.02
CA GLN A 21 -0.54 0.25 4.59
C GLN A 21 -0.33 -1.26 4.73
N TYR A 22 -0.78 -1.85 5.84
CA TYR A 22 -0.62 -3.28 6.07
C TYR A 22 -1.34 -4.12 4.99
N ILE A 23 -2.58 -3.75 4.66
CA ILE A 23 -3.37 -4.43 3.64
C ILE A 23 -2.72 -4.28 2.26
N TRP A 24 -2.29 -3.08 1.89
CA TRP A 24 -1.58 -2.88 0.63
C TRP A 24 -0.30 -3.72 0.56
N TYR A 25 0.51 -3.71 1.63
CA TYR A 25 1.81 -4.35 1.66
C TYR A 25 1.72 -5.87 1.44
N ILE A 26 0.73 -6.55 2.03
CA ILE A 26 0.55 -7.99 1.83
C ILE A 26 0.22 -8.32 0.38
N TYR A 27 -0.69 -7.58 -0.26
CA TYR A 27 -1.02 -7.80 -1.67
C TYR A 27 0.16 -7.49 -2.58
N TYR A 28 0.86 -6.39 -2.32
CA TYR A 28 2.01 -5.95 -3.10
C TYR A 28 3.16 -6.97 -3.05
N ILE A 29 3.56 -7.45 -1.86
CA ILE A 29 4.66 -8.42 -1.74
C ILE A 29 4.26 -9.79 -2.29
N THR A 30 3.05 -10.28 -2.00
CA THR A 30 2.57 -11.55 -2.57
C THR A 30 2.55 -11.50 -4.10
N ALA A 31 2.19 -10.36 -4.69
CA ALA A 31 2.25 -10.15 -6.13
C ALA A 31 3.65 -10.31 -6.72
N GLN A 32 4.61 -9.62 -6.11
CA GLN A 32 6.01 -9.71 -6.52
C GLN A 32 6.56 -11.13 -6.38
N GLU A 33 6.25 -11.82 -5.28
CA GLU A 33 6.70 -13.20 -5.04
C GLU A 33 6.12 -14.21 -6.04
N MET A 34 4.90 -13.96 -6.51
CA MET A 34 4.22 -14.79 -7.50
C MET A 34 4.50 -14.38 -8.95
N GLY A 35 5.27 -13.30 -9.16
CA GLY A 35 5.65 -12.82 -10.50
C GLY A 35 4.53 -12.10 -11.25
N PHE A 36 3.58 -11.47 -10.56
CA PHE A 36 2.56 -10.61 -11.17
C PHE A 36 2.69 -9.15 -10.73
N GLU A 37 2.26 -8.24 -11.60
CA GLU A 37 2.19 -6.81 -11.29
C GLU A 37 0.81 -6.49 -10.71
N LEU A 38 0.78 -6.19 -9.40
CA LEU A 38 -0.39 -5.68 -8.70
C LEU A 38 0.07 -4.59 -7.72
N ASP A 39 -0.40 -3.38 -7.95
CA ASP A 39 -0.27 -2.27 -7.01
C ASP A 39 -1.67 -1.72 -6.71
N LEU A 40 -2.10 -1.83 -5.46
CA LEU A 40 -3.40 -1.31 -5.03
C LEU A 40 -3.35 0.18 -4.67
N ASP A 41 -2.17 0.80 -4.65
CA ASP A 41 -2.03 2.25 -4.52
C ASP A 41 -2.45 2.93 -5.83
N SER A 42 -3.59 3.62 -5.80
CA SER A 42 -4.24 4.14 -7.00
C SER A 42 -3.68 5.48 -7.47
N ASP A 43 -3.05 6.24 -6.56
CA ASP A 43 -2.51 7.57 -6.84
C ASP A 43 -0.97 7.62 -6.86
N GLY A 44 -0.31 6.53 -6.44
CA GLY A 44 1.15 6.38 -6.46
C GLY A 44 1.86 7.25 -5.43
N GLY A 45 1.13 7.69 -4.40
CA GLY A 45 1.61 8.58 -3.35
C GLY A 45 2.61 7.96 -2.38
N SER A 46 3.02 8.77 -1.40
CA SER A 46 3.89 8.29 -0.30
C SER A 46 3.14 7.50 0.77
N PHE A 47 1.81 7.46 0.69
CA PHE A 47 0.92 6.78 1.62
C PHE A 47 -0.09 5.95 0.84
N VAL A 48 -0.66 4.96 1.51
CA VAL A 48 -1.74 4.14 0.96
C VAL A 48 -2.96 4.34 1.83
N LEU A 49 -3.97 5.04 1.35
CA LEU A 49 -5.19 5.38 2.07
C LEU A 49 -6.32 4.41 1.70
N PRO A 50 -7.39 4.29 2.53
CA PRO A 50 -8.52 3.44 2.20
C PRO A 50 -9.17 3.72 0.84
N TYR A 51 -9.10 4.97 0.37
CA TYR A 51 -9.62 5.35 -0.95
C TYR A 51 -8.83 4.75 -2.10
N ASP A 52 -7.57 4.34 -1.90
CA ASP A 52 -6.82 3.62 -2.92
C ASP A 52 -7.47 2.28 -3.26
N PHE A 53 -8.02 1.60 -2.25
CA PHE A 53 -8.73 0.34 -2.46
C PHE A 53 -10.09 0.55 -3.13
N ILE A 54 -10.82 1.59 -2.73
CA ILE A 54 -12.13 1.92 -3.30
C ILE A 54 -12.00 2.31 -4.78
N ASN A 55 -10.93 3.01 -5.14
CA ASN A 55 -10.69 3.49 -6.50
C ASN A 55 -9.84 2.52 -7.34
N SER A 56 -9.44 1.38 -6.76
CA SER A 56 -8.60 0.42 -7.44
C SER A 56 -9.34 -0.25 -8.60
N PRO A 57 -8.73 -0.35 -9.81
CA PRO A 57 -9.33 -1.10 -10.92
C PRO A 57 -9.32 -2.62 -10.68
N TYR A 58 -8.66 -3.09 -9.60
CA TYR A 58 -8.51 -4.50 -9.28
C TYR A 58 -9.56 -5.02 -8.28
N LEU A 59 -10.34 -4.13 -7.66
CA LEU A 59 -11.28 -4.45 -6.59
C LEU A 59 -12.69 -4.03 -6.98
N GLU A 60 -13.68 -4.79 -6.53
CA GLU A 60 -15.10 -4.46 -6.69
C GLU A 60 -15.81 -4.44 -5.34
N ILE A 61 -16.88 -3.63 -5.24
CA ILE A 61 -17.71 -3.57 -4.05
C ILE A 61 -18.69 -4.75 -4.07
N VAL A 62 -18.62 -5.60 -3.05
CA VAL A 62 -19.52 -6.76 -2.85
C VAL A 62 -20.44 -6.51 -1.65
N ASN A 63 -21.73 -6.88 -1.76
CA ASN A 63 -22.77 -6.70 -0.74
C ASN A 63 -23.39 -8.05 -0.34
#